data_AF-A0A2K6UN04-F1
#
_entry.id   AF-A0A2K6UN04-F1
#
_cell.length_a   1.000
_cell.length_b   1.000
_cell.length_c   1.000
_cell.angle_alpha   90.00
_cell.angle_beta   90.00
_cell.angle_gamma   90.00
#
_symmetry.space_group_name_H-M   'P 1'
#
loop_
_entity.id
_entity.type
_entity.pdbx_description
1 polymer ?
#
loop_
_entity_poly.entity_id
_entity_poly.type
_entity_poly.pdbx_seq_one_letter_code
_entity_poly.pdbx_strand_id
1 'polypeptide(L)'
;MAVARAGVQGIRWLQRASLNVLPLGARRAFHLKKDELPGPYPKTPEERAAAAKKYNMRVEDYEPYPDDGMGYGDYPKLPDRSQHERDPWYDWDQPDLRVNWGETMHWDIDMYNRNRVDTSPTPISWDVMWKQLLSFVAFMTFMFWMGNKYPVYQPVCRHHFSYNLGFLSDLG
;
A
#
# COMPACT_ATOMS: atom_id res chain seq x y z
N MET A 1 -45.62 -36.80 30.31
CA MET A 1 -44.33 -36.16 29.95
C MET A 1 -43.51 -37.06 29.01
N ALA A 2 -43.90 -37.22 27.74
CA ALA A 2 -43.19 -38.11 26.80
C ALA A 2 -42.90 -37.49 25.42
N VAL A 3 -43.39 -36.28 25.13
CA VAL A 3 -43.32 -35.69 23.78
C VAL A 3 -42.05 -34.82 23.58
N ALA A 4 -41.46 -34.30 24.65
CA ALA A 4 -40.30 -33.38 24.54
C ALA A 4 -38.94 -34.08 24.28
N ARG A 5 -38.81 -35.39 24.54
CA ARG A 5 -37.52 -36.11 24.38
C ARG A 5 -37.26 -36.63 22.97
N ALA A 6 -38.30 -36.74 22.13
CA ALA A 6 -38.16 -37.27 20.77
C ALA A 6 -37.57 -36.25 19.78
N GLY A 7 -37.92 -34.96 19.91
CA GLY A 7 -37.44 -33.91 19.01
C GLY A 7 -35.92 -33.65 19.12
N VAL A 8 -35.37 -33.73 20.33
CA VAL A 8 -33.94 -33.50 20.58
C VAL A 8 -33.07 -34.62 20.01
N GLN A 9 -33.54 -35.86 20.04
CA GLN A 9 -32.83 -37.01 19.44
C GLN A 9 -32.83 -36.94 17.90
N GLY A 10 -33.93 -36.54 17.28
CA GLY A 10 -34.04 -36.39 15.82
C GLY A 10 -33.12 -35.31 15.25
N ILE A 11 -33.00 -34.17 15.94
CA ILE A 11 -32.10 -33.07 15.54
C ILE A 11 -30.63 -33.49 15.67
N ARG A 12 -30.28 -34.23 16.73
CA ARG A 12 -28.92 -34.74 16.96
C ARG A 12 -28.52 -35.82 15.95
N TRP A 13 -29.49 -36.60 15.44
CA TRP A 13 -29.28 -37.59 14.39
C TRP A 13 -29.03 -36.93 13.03
N LEU A 14 -29.81 -35.89 12.69
CA LEU A 14 -29.59 -35.07 11.48
C LEU A 14 -28.24 -34.34 11.50
N GLN A 15 -27.82 -33.81 12.66
CA GLN A 15 -26.48 -33.21 12.82
C GLN A 15 -25.34 -34.22 12.71
N ARG A 16 -25.54 -35.48 13.14
CA ARG A 16 -24.53 -36.54 12.95
C ARG A 16 -24.49 -37.06 11.52
N ALA A 17 -25.62 -37.07 10.81
CA ALA A 17 -25.67 -37.46 9.41
C ALA A 17 -25.00 -36.42 8.49
N SER A 18 -25.11 -35.13 8.81
CA SER A 18 -24.46 -34.07 8.02
C SER A 18 -22.94 -33.98 8.22
N LEU A 19 -22.41 -34.43 9.36
CA LEU A 19 -20.96 -34.45 9.63
C LEU A 19 -20.20 -35.58 8.92
N ASN A 20 -20.90 -36.64 8.50
CA ASN A 20 -20.28 -37.80 7.85
C ASN A 20 -20.26 -37.72 6.31
N VAL A 21 -20.76 -36.62 5.73
CA VAL A 21 -20.68 -36.35 4.28
C VAL A 21 -19.71 -35.20 4.05
N LEU A 22 -18.49 -35.33 4.58
CA LEU A 22 -17.37 -34.58 4.04
C LEU A 22 -16.92 -35.32 2.78
N PRO A 23 -16.91 -34.69 1.60
CA PRO A 23 -16.45 -35.37 0.39
C PRO A 23 -14.98 -35.78 0.59
N LEU A 24 -14.76 -37.10 0.69
CA LEU A 24 -13.47 -37.79 0.81
C LEU A 24 -12.52 -37.57 -0.40
N GLY A 25 -12.83 -36.60 -1.27
CA GLY A 25 -12.17 -36.35 -2.55
C GLY A 25 -11.78 -34.90 -2.80
N ALA A 26 -11.85 -34.01 -1.82
CA ALA A 26 -11.23 -32.69 -1.96
C ALA A 26 -9.70 -32.85 -1.89
N ARG A 27 -9.05 -33.10 -3.03
CA ARG A 27 -7.59 -32.88 -3.14
C ARG A 27 -7.34 -31.45 -2.68
N ARG A 28 -6.56 -31.27 -1.61
CA ARG A 28 -6.08 -29.95 -1.20
C ARG A 28 -5.36 -29.37 -2.42
N ALA A 29 -5.92 -28.32 -3.02
CA ALA A 29 -5.30 -27.59 -4.13
C ALA A 29 -4.02 -26.86 -3.68
N PHE A 30 -3.71 -26.89 -2.39
CA PHE A 30 -2.60 -26.23 -1.72
C PHE A 30 -1.59 -27.26 -1.24
N HIS A 31 -0.40 -27.26 -1.86
CA HIS A 31 0.69 -28.19 -1.53
C HIS A 31 1.71 -27.59 -0.53
N LEU A 32 1.56 -26.32 -0.16
CA LEU A 32 2.43 -25.68 0.83
C LEU A 32 2.18 -26.29 2.20
N LYS A 33 3.27 -26.62 2.88
CA LYS A 33 3.22 -27.16 4.24
C LYS A 33 3.16 -26.01 5.25
N LYS A 34 2.75 -26.31 6.48
CA LYS A 34 2.57 -25.28 7.53
C LYS A 34 3.90 -24.63 7.92
N ASP A 35 5.00 -25.37 7.83
CA ASP A 35 6.38 -24.92 8.06
C ASP A 35 6.90 -23.97 6.97
N GLU A 36 6.27 -23.92 5.79
CA GLU A 36 6.61 -22.98 4.72
C GLU A 36 5.85 -21.64 4.83
N LEU A 37 4.83 -21.58 5.69
CA LEU A 37 4.04 -20.37 5.89
C LEU A 37 4.71 -19.41 6.90
N PRO A 38 4.39 -18.10 6.84
CA PRO A 38 4.81 -17.15 7.86
C PRO A 38 4.37 -17.56 9.27
N GLY A 39 5.22 -17.27 10.25
CA GLY A 39 5.09 -17.68 11.64
C GLY A 39 5.31 -16.52 12.62
N PRO A 40 5.39 -16.82 13.93
CA PRO A 40 5.68 -15.82 14.96
C PRO A 40 7.16 -15.39 14.92
N TYR A 41 7.46 -14.24 15.53
CA TYR A 41 8.81 -13.67 15.56
C TYR A 41 9.86 -14.65 16.13
N PRO A 42 11.00 -14.89 15.41
CA PRO A 42 12.01 -15.84 15.84
C PRO A 42 12.87 -15.25 16.97
N LYS A 43 12.93 -15.94 18.11
CA LYS A 43 13.66 -15.47 19.30
C LYS A 43 15.03 -16.12 19.43
N THR A 44 15.16 -17.35 18.96
CA THR A 44 16.42 -18.09 19.03
C THR A 44 17.23 -17.99 17.73
N PRO A 45 18.57 -18.12 17.78
CA PRO A 45 19.39 -18.16 16.56
C PRO A 45 19.05 -19.34 15.65
N GLU A 46 18.62 -20.48 16.21
CA GLU A 46 18.21 -21.66 15.45
C GLU A 46 16.89 -21.41 14.71
N GLU A 47 15.89 -20.81 15.37
CA GLU A 47 14.65 -20.38 14.74
C GLU A 47 14.92 -19.34 13.65
N ARG A 48 15.86 -18.42 13.88
CA ARG A 48 16.29 -17.43 12.89
C ARG A 48 16.90 -18.10 11.65
N ALA A 49 17.77 -19.09 11.85
CA ALA A 49 18.37 -19.84 10.75
C ALA A 49 17.33 -20.66 9.97
N ALA A 50 16.35 -21.25 10.67
CA ALA A 50 15.24 -21.96 10.04
C ALA A 50 14.33 -21.00 9.25
N ALA A 51 14.02 -19.82 9.79
CA ALA A 51 13.23 -18.79 9.11
C ALA A 51 13.96 -18.24 7.87
N ALA A 52 15.26 -17.93 7.97
CA ALA A 52 16.06 -17.51 6.82
C ALA A 52 16.03 -18.57 5.70
N LYS A 53 16.19 -19.85 6.06
CA LYS A 53 16.07 -20.97 5.11
C LYS A 53 14.68 -21.07 4.49
N LYS A 54 13.62 -20.83 5.27
CA LYS A 54 12.21 -20.83 4.80
C LYS A 54 11.97 -19.76 3.73
N TYR A 55 12.57 -18.58 3.89
CA TYR A 55 12.45 -17.46 2.96
C TYR A 55 13.53 -17.44 1.86
N ASN A 56 14.31 -18.52 1.70
CA ASN A 56 15.38 -18.61 0.72
C ASN A 56 16.47 -17.52 0.87
N MET A 57 16.69 -17.01 2.09
CA MET A 57 17.68 -15.99 2.41
C MET A 57 18.85 -16.56 3.21
N ARG A 58 19.97 -15.83 3.21
CA ARG A 58 21.10 -16.12 4.12
C ARG A 58 20.72 -15.71 5.54
N VAL A 59 21.26 -16.42 6.53
CA VAL A 59 21.00 -16.13 7.95
C VAL A 59 21.52 -14.74 8.35
N GLU A 60 22.61 -14.30 7.71
CA GLU A 60 23.24 -12.99 7.94
C GLU A 60 22.40 -11.83 7.41
N ASP A 61 21.77 -12.01 6.24
CA ASP A 61 20.93 -10.98 5.59
C ASP A 61 19.48 -11.00 6.11
N TYR A 62 19.11 -12.01 6.90
CA TYR A 62 17.77 -12.13 7.46
C TYR A 62 17.61 -11.29 8.72
N GLU A 63 16.94 -10.16 8.54
CA GLU A 63 16.49 -9.28 9.61
C GLU A 63 14.95 -9.30 9.67
N PRO A 64 14.32 -9.80 10.74
CA PRO A 64 12.89 -9.66 10.92
C PRO A 64 12.51 -8.24 11.37
N TYR A 65 11.25 -7.86 11.15
CA TYR A 65 10.69 -6.65 11.76
C TYR A 65 10.72 -6.72 13.30
N PRO A 66 10.81 -5.58 14.01
CA PRO A 66 10.80 -5.55 15.47
C PRO A 66 9.49 -6.14 16.03
N ASP A 67 9.59 -6.84 17.16
CA ASP A 67 8.48 -7.51 17.86
C ASP A 67 7.63 -6.51 18.66
N ASP A 68 7.05 -5.53 17.97
CA ASP A 68 6.24 -4.45 18.56
C ASP A 68 4.74 -4.81 18.63
N GLY A 69 4.37 -6.08 18.36
CA GLY A 69 2.99 -6.53 18.31
C GLY A 69 2.20 -6.06 17.06
N MET A 70 2.88 -5.53 16.05
CA MET A 70 2.28 -5.05 14.79
C MET A 70 1.82 -6.18 13.85
N GLY A 71 2.15 -7.44 14.17
CA GLY A 71 1.69 -8.61 13.41
C GLY A 71 2.57 -9.04 12.23
N TYR A 72 3.78 -8.48 12.08
CA TYR A 72 4.73 -8.90 11.05
C TYR A 72 5.24 -10.34 11.22
N GLY A 73 5.38 -10.79 12.48
CA GLY A 73 5.84 -12.15 12.80
C GLY A 73 7.29 -12.40 12.40
N ASP A 74 7.54 -13.47 11.65
CA ASP A 74 8.86 -13.82 11.11
C ASP A 74 9.11 -13.32 9.67
N TYR A 75 8.32 -12.37 9.17
CA TYR A 75 8.54 -11.87 7.82
C TYR A 75 9.86 -11.07 7.72
N PRO A 76 10.68 -11.29 6.67
CA PRO A 76 11.92 -10.54 6.49
C PRO A 76 11.64 -9.06 6.21
N LYS A 77 12.39 -8.18 6.86
CA LYS A 77 12.45 -6.76 6.58
C LYS A 77 13.44 -6.53 5.44
N LEU A 78 12.92 -6.50 4.23
CA LEU A 78 13.70 -6.16 3.04
C LEU A 78 13.97 -4.65 2.98
N PRO A 79 15.01 -4.21 2.25
CA PRO A 79 15.27 -2.79 2.05
C PRO A 79 14.09 -2.11 1.33
N ASP A 80 13.69 -0.95 1.84
CA ASP A 80 12.60 -0.11 1.32
C ASP A 80 12.97 0.53 -0.04
N ARG A 81 13.07 -0.29 -1.09
CA ARG A 81 13.39 0.13 -2.46
C ARG A 81 12.28 -0.28 -3.42
N SER A 82 11.90 0.67 -4.26
CA SER A 82 10.93 0.46 -5.32
C SER A 82 11.46 -0.50 -6.40
N GLN A 83 10.53 -1.17 -7.08
CA GLN A 83 10.88 -2.06 -8.19
C GLN A 83 11.45 -1.32 -9.41
N HIS A 84 11.36 0.00 -9.45
CA HIS A 84 11.99 0.83 -10.50
C HIS A 84 13.52 0.78 -10.46
N GLU A 85 14.11 0.64 -9.27
CA GLU A 85 15.57 0.62 -9.09
C GLU A 85 16.23 -0.69 -9.54
N ARG A 86 15.46 -1.78 -9.63
CA ARG A 86 15.97 -3.07 -10.11
C ARG A 86 16.42 -2.97 -11.57
N ASP A 87 17.45 -3.73 -11.91
CA ASP A 87 18.05 -3.73 -13.26
C ASP A 87 16.99 -4.00 -14.34
N PRO A 88 16.73 -3.06 -15.27
CA PRO A 88 15.77 -3.28 -16.35
C PRO A 88 16.25 -4.27 -17.42
N TRP A 89 17.54 -4.59 -17.48
CA TRP A 89 18.13 -5.40 -18.55
C TRP A 89 18.30 -6.87 -18.19
N TYR A 90 18.24 -7.20 -16.91
CA TYR A 90 18.19 -8.58 -16.44
C TYR A 90 16.87 -9.25 -16.85
N ASP A 91 16.94 -10.53 -17.24
CA ASP A 91 15.78 -11.32 -17.64
C ASP A 91 15.06 -11.86 -16.41
N TRP A 92 14.09 -11.09 -15.90
CA TRP A 92 13.30 -11.44 -14.72
C TRP A 92 12.19 -12.44 -15.06
N ASP A 93 11.92 -13.40 -14.17
CA ASP A 93 10.80 -14.35 -14.34
C ASP A 93 9.44 -13.66 -14.46
N GLN A 94 9.26 -12.54 -13.74
CA GLN A 94 8.13 -11.62 -13.92
C GLN A 94 8.65 -10.27 -14.40
N PRO A 95 8.73 -10.03 -15.73
CA PRO A 95 9.29 -8.81 -16.30
C PRO A 95 8.55 -7.53 -15.85
N ASP A 96 7.24 -7.64 -15.64
CA ASP A 96 6.41 -6.52 -15.22
C ASP A 96 6.77 -6.05 -13.80
N LEU A 97 7.04 -6.97 -12.87
CA LEU A 97 7.35 -6.65 -11.48
C LEU A 97 8.85 -6.61 -11.18
N ARG A 98 9.68 -7.14 -12.08
CA ARG A 98 11.14 -7.35 -11.90
C ARG A 98 11.47 -8.22 -10.69
N VAL A 99 10.79 -9.36 -10.56
CA VAL A 99 10.95 -10.31 -9.45
C VAL A 99 11.22 -11.70 -10.02
N ASN A 100 12.15 -12.43 -9.40
CA ASN A 100 12.41 -13.83 -9.72
C ASN A 100 11.59 -14.78 -8.87
N TRP A 101 11.41 -16.00 -9.37
CA TRP A 101 10.77 -17.06 -8.63
C TRP A 101 11.62 -17.48 -7.43
N GLY A 102 10.99 -17.58 -6.26
CA GLY A 102 11.65 -17.93 -5.00
C GLY A 102 12.33 -16.77 -4.28
N GLU A 103 12.33 -15.55 -4.86
CA GLU A 103 12.71 -14.35 -4.11
C GLU A 103 11.63 -13.98 -3.10
N THR A 104 12.07 -13.56 -1.90
CA THR A 104 11.13 -12.99 -0.92
C THR A 104 10.61 -11.65 -1.42
N MET A 105 9.30 -11.47 -1.38
CA MET A 105 8.64 -10.21 -1.74
C MET A 105 8.76 -9.19 -0.61
N HIS A 106 8.85 -7.90 -0.95
CA HIS A 106 8.76 -6.83 0.05
C HIS A 106 7.37 -6.84 0.71
N TRP A 107 7.28 -6.51 2.00
CA TRP A 107 6.00 -6.41 2.72
C TRP A 107 5.04 -5.46 2.00
N ASP A 108 5.49 -4.23 1.72
CA ASP A 108 4.76 -3.21 0.96
C ASP A 108 5.02 -3.28 -0.56
N ILE A 109 5.07 -4.49 -1.14
CA ILE A 109 5.26 -4.64 -2.60
C ILE A 109 4.14 -3.98 -3.42
N ASP A 110 2.94 -3.85 -2.84
CA ASP A 110 1.81 -3.17 -3.44
C ASP A 110 2.05 -1.66 -3.58
N MET A 111 2.75 -1.03 -2.63
CA MET A 111 3.18 0.37 -2.66
C MET A 111 4.38 0.59 -3.60
N TYR A 112 5.37 -0.31 -3.54
CA TYR A 112 6.62 -0.24 -4.30
C TYR A 112 6.56 -0.86 -5.70
N ASN A 113 5.35 -1.16 -6.17
CA ASN A 113 5.12 -1.60 -7.53
C ASN A 113 5.50 -0.47 -8.54
N ARG A 114 5.91 -0.85 -9.75
CA ARG A 114 6.35 0.06 -10.83
C ARG A 114 5.30 1.06 -11.34
N ASN A 115 4.06 0.95 -10.85
CA ASN A 115 2.97 1.86 -11.20
C ASN A 115 2.65 2.85 -10.06
N ARG A 116 3.44 2.86 -8.97
CA ARG A 116 3.13 3.61 -7.75
C ARG A 116 4.33 4.42 -7.24
N VAL A 117 4.77 4.17 -6.01
CA VAL A 117 5.80 4.98 -5.35
C VAL A 117 7.16 4.55 -5.87
N ASP A 118 7.89 5.51 -6.43
CA ASP A 118 9.26 5.35 -6.89
C ASP A 118 10.23 5.96 -5.88
N THR A 119 11.27 5.20 -5.54
CA THR A 119 12.36 5.61 -4.63
C THR A 119 13.65 5.91 -5.38
N SER A 120 13.63 5.85 -6.73
CA SER A 120 14.79 6.05 -7.57
C SER A 120 15.50 7.38 -7.25
N PRO A 121 16.85 7.38 -7.22
CA PRO A 121 17.60 8.56 -6.83
C PRO A 121 17.42 9.68 -7.86
N THR A 122 16.96 10.83 -7.42
CA THR A 122 16.84 12.04 -8.25
C THR A 122 18.16 12.82 -8.28
N PRO A 123 18.47 13.55 -9.37
CA PRO A 123 19.71 14.31 -9.47
C PRO A 123 19.79 15.50 -8.50
N ILE A 124 18.64 15.97 -8.00
CA ILE A 124 18.52 17.07 -7.04
C ILE A 124 18.09 16.48 -5.70
N SER A 125 18.66 16.95 -4.60
CA SER A 125 18.26 16.52 -3.25
C SER A 125 16.83 16.95 -2.93
N TRP A 126 16.12 16.10 -2.19
CA TRP A 126 14.71 16.31 -1.83
C TRP A 126 14.47 17.64 -1.10
N ASP A 127 15.36 18.00 -0.19
CA ASP A 127 15.25 19.23 0.61
C ASP A 127 15.38 20.49 -0.25
N VAL A 128 16.26 20.48 -1.25
CA VAL A 128 16.46 21.60 -2.19
C VAL A 128 15.23 21.74 -3.09
N MET A 129 14.72 20.63 -3.61
CA MET A 129 13.52 20.64 -4.47
C MET A 129 12.32 21.25 -3.74
N TRP A 130 12.08 20.88 -2.48
CA TRP A 130 11.00 21.46 -1.68
C TRP A 130 11.22 22.93 -1.32
N LYS A 131 12.44 23.33 -0.97
CA LYS A 131 12.75 24.74 -0.69
C LYS A 131 12.49 25.62 -1.91
N GLN A 132 12.90 25.18 -3.09
CA GLN A 132 12.67 25.91 -4.35
C GLN A 132 11.19 25.98 -4.70
N LEU A 133 10.48 24.85 -4.62
CA LEU A 133 9.04 24.80 -4.89
C LEU A 133 8.25 25.73 -3.96
N LEU A 134 8.48 25.62 -2.65
CA LEU A 134 7.79 26.45 -1.66
C LEU A 134 8.18 27.93 -1.77
N SER A 135 9.45 28.23 -2.03
CA SER A 135 9.91 29.60 -2.27
C SER A 135 9.23 30.23 -3.47
N PHE A 136 9.14 29.49 -4.59
CA PHE A 136 8.46 29.97 -5.79
C PHE A 136 6.97 30.21 -5.54
N VAL A 137 6.26 29.23 -4.97
CA VAL A 137 4.83 29.36 -4.68
C VAL A 137 4.56 30.51 -3.70
N ALA A 138 5.35 30.63 -2.63
CA ALA A 138 5.22 31.73 -1.67
C ALA A 138 5.46 33.09 -2.34
N PHE A 139 6.51 33.20 -3.15
CA PHE A 139 6.84 34.44 -3.86
C PHE A 139 5.75 34.84 -4.86
N MET A 140 5.27 33.90 -5.67
CA MET A 140 4.19 34.15 -6.63
C MET A 140 2.90 34.56 -5.92
N THR A 141 2.54 33.87 -4.83
CA THR A 141 1.36 34.22 -4.02
C THR A 141 1.47 35.63 -3.45
N PHE A 142 2.66 36.00 -2.96
CA PHE A 142 2.94 37.35 -2.49
C PHE A 142 2.84 38.39 -3.60
N MET A 143 3.39 38.13 -4.79
CA MET A 143 3.27 39.02 -5.95
C MET A 143 1.82 39.20 -6.41
N PHE A 144 1.01 38.14 -6.42
CA PHE A 144 -0.43 38.25 -6.73
C PHE A 144 -1.17 39.08 -5.68
N TRP A 145 -0.85 38.90 -4.39
CA TRP A 145 -1.40 39.73 -3.34
C TRP A 145 -1.05 41.21 -3.55
N MET A 146 0.21 41.52 -3.90
CA MET A 146 0.60 42.89 -4.23
C MET A 146 -0.13 43.43 -5.47
N GLY A 147 -0.25 42.63 -6.54
CA GLY A 147 -0.96 43.01 -7.76
C GLY A 147 -2.44 43.32 -7.52
N ASN A 148 -3.07 42.64 -6.55
CA ASN A 148 -4.44 42.95 -6.12
C ASN A 148 -4.50 44.24 -5.29
N LYS A 149 -3.48 44.52 -4.45
CA LYS A 149 -3.41 45.76 -3.67
C LYS A 149 -3.11 46.99 -4.53
N TYR A 150 -2.34 46.83 -5.60
CA TYR A 150 -1.94 47.89 -6.52
C TYR A 150 -2.35 47.53 -7.96
N PRO A 151 -3.67 47.54 -8.26
CA PRO A 151 -4.15 47.19 -9.58
C PRO A 151 -3.77 48.26 -10.59
N VAL A 152 -3.27 47.84 -11.74
CA VAL A 152 -3.05 48.73 -12.88
C VAL A 152 -4.37 48.91 -13.60
N TYR A 153 -4.76 50.16 -13.83
CA TYR A 153 -5.94 50.53 -14.59
C TYR A 153 -5.59 51.50 -15.70
N GLN A 154 -6.38 51.51 -16.77
CA GLN A 154 -6.27 52.54 -17.79
C GLN A 154 -6.89 53.83 -17.27
N PRO A 155 -6.26 55.01 -17.47
CA PRO A 155 -6.77 56.30 -16.99
C PRO A 155 -7.94 56.80 -17.86
N VAL A 156 -8.98 55.98 -17.99
CA VAL A 156 -10.21 56.25 -18.72
C VAL A 156 -11.39 56.24 -17.75
N CYS A 157 -12.38 57.08 -18.00
CA CYS A 157 -13.61 57.06 -17.21
C CYS A 157 -14.34 55.73 -17.40
N ARG A 158 -15.19 55.35 -16.44
CA ARG A 158 -16.08 54.19 -16.57
C ARG A 158 -16.92 54.37 -17.84
N HIS A 159 -17.10 53.29 -18.60
CA HIS A 159 -17.95 53.29 -19.78
C HIS A 159 -19.37 53.77 -19.42
N HIS A 160 -19.82 54.87 -20.03
CA HIS A 160 -21.17 55.39 -19.85
C HIS A 160 -22.15 54.59 -20.72
N PHE A 161 -23.20 54.05 -20.12
CA PHE A 161 -24.30 53.42 -20.85
C PHE A 161 -25.45 54.41 -21.02
N SER A 162 -26.05 54.45 -22.20
CA SER A 162 -27.16 55.36 -22.57
C SER A 162 -28.50 54.99 -21.92
N TYR A 163 -28.64 53.76 -21.43
CA TYR A 163 -29.81 53.30 -20.68
C TYR A 163 -29.41 52.94 -19.25
N ASN A 164 -30.37 53.02 -18.32
CA ASN A 164 -30.22 52.71 -16.90
C ASN A 164 -30.04 51.19 -16.66
N LEU A 165 -29.06 50.58 -17.32
CA LEU A 165 -28.72 49.15 -17.22
C LEU A 165 -28.22 48.77 -15.82
N GLY A 166 -27.80 49.75 -15.00
CA GLY A 166 -27.42 49.53 -13.60
C GLY A 166 -28.57 49.04 -12.72
N PHE A 167 -29.82 49.47 -12.98
CA PHE A 167 -30.98 49.01 -12.21
C PHE A 167 -31.35 47.55 -12.50
N LEU A 168 -31.08 47.05 -13.72
CA LEU A 168 -31.38 45.68 -14.11
C LEU A 168 -30.27 44.69 -13.71
N SER A 169 -29.02 45.14 -13.55
CA SER A 169 -27.90 44.30 -13.10
C SER A 169 -27.79 44.14 -11.58
N ASP A 170 -28.37 45.05 -10.78
CA ASP A 170 -28.37 45.00 -9.31
C ASP A 170 -29.53 44.15 -8.73
N LEU A 171 -30.39 43.58 -9.59
CA LEU A 171 -31.55 42.74 -9.20
C LEU A 171 -31.28 41.22 -9.30
N GLY A 172 -30.01 40.80 -9.38
CA GLY A 172 -29.60 39.38 -9.42
C GLY A 172 -28.47 39.06 -8.46
#